data_AF-A0A191WC19-F1
#
_entry.id   AF-A0A191WC19-F1
#
_cell.length_a   1.000
_cell.length_b   1.000
_cell.length_c   1.000
_cell.angle_alpha   90.00
_cell.angle_beta   90.00
_cell.angle_gamma   90.00
#
_symmetry.space_group_name_H-M   'P 1'
#
loop_
_entity.id
_entity.type
_entity.pdbx_description
1 polymer ?
#
loop_
_entity_poly.entity_id
_entity_poly.type
_entity_poly.pdbx_seq_one_letter_code
_entity_poly.pdbx_strand_id
1 'polypeptide(L)'
;MAIMNVSNVPLQPEAYEDKAGPLTPDEWDLIRVVRDSMAWRVDGTLTPEANRIGNILLAGLQSRVGRVTFERGATVVVCGAFVQRFARGLTGLPGKPLKVYHPSRNLWKSNPDRDEHKELQKLFAKSTAPLT
;
A
#
# COMPACT_ATOMS: atom_id res chain seq x y z
N MET A 1 -5.10 -15.96 -2.01
CA MET A 1 -5.00 -14.48 -2.14
C MET A 1 -4.65 -13.89 -0.77
N ALA A 2 -3.69 -12.96 -0.70
CA ALA A 2 -3.35 -12.26 0.53
C ALA A 2 -3.43 -10.75 0.31
N ILE A 3 -3.99 -10.02 1.28
CA ILE A 3 -4.01 -8.55 1.30
C ILE A 3 -2.99 -8.09 2.33
N MET A 4 -2.11 -7.17 1.94
CA MET A 4 -1.07 -6.64 2.81
C MET A 4 -1.08 -5.12 2.81
N ASN A 5 -1.21 -4.54 3.99
CA ASN A 5 -1.18 -3.09 4.20
C ASN A 5 0.26 -2.62 4.44
N VAL A 6 0.60 -1.40 3.98
CA VAL A 6 1.91 -0.77 4.25
C VAL A 6 2.18 -0.67 5.76
N SER A 7 1.16 -0.28 6.54
CA SER A 7 1.19 -0.28 8.00
C SER A 7 0.36 -1.44 8.56
N ASN A 8 0.77 -1.99 9.70
CA ASN A 8 -0.02 -2.95 10.48
C ASN A 8 -1.00 -2.28 11.44
N VAL A 9 -0.88 -0.96 11.63
CA VAL A 9 -1.75 -0.15 12.47
C VAL A 9 -2.33 1.03 11.67
N PRO A 10 -3.54 1.52 12.01
CA PRO A 10 -4.09 2.72 11.40
C PRO A 10 -3.16 3.93 11.54
N LEU A 11 -2.99 4.69 10.46
CA LEU A 11 -2.18 5.92 10.40
C LEU A 11 -3.05 7.18 10.49
N GLN A 12 -4.09 7.13 11.32
CA GLN A 12 -5.05 8.21 11.48
C GLN A 12 -5.53 8.26 12.94
N PRO A 13 -5.56 9.44 13.59
CA PRO A 13 -5.90 9.55 15.00
C PRO A 13 -7.34 9.10 15.30
N GLU A 14 -8.26 9.29 14.36
CA GLU A 14 -9.68 8.90 14.47
C GLU A 14 -9.87 7.37 14.64
N ALA A 15 -8.87 6.57 14.26
CA ALA A 15 -8.92 5.13 14.52
C ALA A 15 -8.68 4.76 15.99
N TYR A 16 -8.41 5.74 16.86
CA TYR A 16 -8.06 5.55 18.27
C TYR A 16 -9.01 6.31 19.22
N GLU A 17 -10.20 6.71 18.75
CA GLU A 17 -11.17 7.62 19.42
C GLU A 17 -11.43 7.35 20.92
N ASP A 18 -11.31 6.11 21.41
CA ASP A 18 -11.55 5.74 22.82
C ASP A 18 -10.29 5.45 23.65
N LYS A 19 -9.10 5.67 23.08
CA LYS A 19 -7.81 5.43 23.75
C LYS A 19 -7.00 6.71 23.70
N ALA A 20 -6.25 7.01 24.76
CA ALA A 20 -5.11 7.91 24.60
C ALA A 20 -4.24 7.30 23.50
N GLY A 21 -4.29 7.89 22.30
CA GLY A 21 -3.51 7.42 21.16
C GLY A 21 -2.05 7.35 21.60
N PRO A 22 -1.27 6.37 21.12
CA PRO A 22 0.11 6.19 21.58
C PRO A 22 1.04 7.33 21.17
N LEU A 23 0.52 8.29 20.39
CA LEU A 23 1.26 9.38 19.78
C LEU A 23 0.68 10.73 20.25
N THR A 24 1.58 11.68 20.44
CA THR A 24 1.30 13.10 20.65
C THR A 24 0.73 13.75 19.39
N PRO A 25 0.12 14.95 19.49
CA PRO A 25 -0.36 15.70 18.32
C PRO A 25 0.71 15.95 17.25
N ASP A 26 1.93 16.32 17.65
CA ASP A 26 3.05 16.58 16.72
C ASP A 26 3.47 15.30 15.97
N GLU A 27 3.45 14.16 16.65
CA GLU A 27 3.73 12.86 16.02
C GLU A 27 2.63 12.48 15.02
N TRP A 28 1.35 12.77 15.32
CA TRP A 28 0.26 12.59 14.37
C TRP A 28 0.40 13.47 13.14
N ASP A 29 0.84 14.71 13.30
CA ASP A 29 1.12 15.61 12.18
C ASP A 29 2.24 15.08 11.29
N LEU A 30 3.28 14.50 11.89
CA LEU A 30 4.35 13.87 11.12
C LEU A 30 3.86 12.62 10.36
N ILE A 31 3.01 11.80 10.98
CA ILE A 31 2.36 10.66 10.30
C ILE A 31 1.50 11.13 9.12
N ARG A 32 0.76 12.24 9.30
CA ARG A 32 -0.05 12.86 8.26
C ARG A 32 0.79 13.31 7.07
N VAL A 33 1.96 13.93 7.31
CA VAL A 33 2.92 14.29 6.26
C VAL A 33 3.35 13.06 5.45
N VAL A 34 3.65 11.94 6.11
CA VAL A 34 4.04 10.70 5.43
C VAL A 34 2.90 10.11 4.60
N ARG A 35 1.68 10.11 5.16
CA ARG A 35 0.44 9.57 4.55
C ARG A 35 0.03 10.35 3.31
N ASP A 36 0.06 11.66 3.39
CA ASP A 36 -0.47 12.56 2.35
C ASP A 36 0.60 12.99 1.34
N SER A 37 1.86 12.59 1.56
CA SER A 37 2.97 12.91 0.66
C SER A 37 2.83 12.26 -0.71
N MET A 38 3.00 13.10 -1.74
CA MET A 38 3.01 12.73 -3.16
C MET A 38 4.42 12.38 -3.68
N ALA A 39 5.40 12.20 -2.79
CA ALA A 39 6.76 11.88 -3.17
C ALA A 39 6.86 10.59 -4.00
N TRP A 40 7.73 10.57 -5.00
CA TRP A 40 7.93 9.39 -5.84
C TRP A 40 8.58 8.22 -5.09
N ARG A 41 9.46 8.53 -4.13
CA ARG A 41 10.23 7.58 -3.30
C ARG A 41 9.97 7.80 -1.82
N VAL A 42 10.20 6.76 -1.02
CA VAL A 42 9.99 6.77 0.44
C VAL A 42 10.87 7.80 1.14
N ASP A 43 12.09 8.03 0.64
CA ASP A 43 13.08 9.00 1.11
C ASP A 43 12.93 10.40 0.50
N GLY A 44 11.86 10.64 -0.26
CA GLY A 44 11.60 11.91 -0.95
C GLY A 44 10.57 12.81 -0.26
N THR A 45 10.26 12.58 1.02
CA THR A 45 9.30 13.41 1.76
C THR A 45 9.93 14.74 2.21
N LEU A 46 9.10 15.70 2.63
CA LEU A 46 9.51 17.08 2.91
C LEU A 46 10.50 17.22 4.07
N THR A 47 10.48 16.29 5.04
CA THR A 47 11.31 16.38 6.25
C THR A 47 12.13 15.11 6.48
N PRO A 48 13.34 15.22 7.06
CA PRO A 48 14.15 14.06 7.44
C PRO A 48 13.40 13.10 8.37
N GLU A 49 12.58 13.61 9.28
CA GLU A 49 11.79 12.82 10.23
C GLU A 49 10.71 12.01 9.51
N ALA A 50 10.02 12.60 8.53
CA ALA A 50 9.04 11.89 7.71
C ALA A 50 9.71 10.81 6.86
N ASN A 51 10.92 11.06 6.34
CA ASN A 51 11.72 10.05 5.65
C ASN A 51 12.08 8.87 6.57
N ARG A 52 12.42 9.12 7.84
CA ARG A 52 12.69 8.06 8.82
C ARG A 52 11.46 7.18 9.06
N ILE A 53 10.28 7.78 9.26
CA ILE A 53 9.02 7.03 9.41
C ILE A 53 8.72 6.22 8.14
N GLY A 54 8.87 6.84 6.97
CA GLY A 54 8.72 6.15 5.69
C GLY A 54 9.63 4.90 5.60
N ASN A 55 10.90 5.03 5.99
CA ASN A 55 11.84 3.91 5.98
C ASN A 55 11.47 2.80 6.98
N ILE A 56 10.95 3.15 8.16
CA ILE A 56 10.44 2.16 9.13
C ILE A 56 9.27 1.37 8.52
N LEU A 57 8.32 2.07 7.90
CA LEU A 57 7.17 1.44 7.23
C LEU A 57 7.62 0.55 6.05
N LEU A 58 8.60 1.00 5.26
CA LEU A 58 9.16 0.22 4.17
C LEU A 58 9.84 -1.06 4.67
N ALA A 59 10.67 -0.96 5.72
CA ALA A 59 11.34 -2.12 6.31
C ALA A 59 10.32 -3.14 6.87
N GLY A 60 9.29 -2.66 7.57
CA GLY A 60 8.20 -3.50 8.08
C GLY A 60 7.38 -4.16 6.97
N LEU A 61 7.15 -3.46 5.86
CA LEU A 61 6.52 -4.06 4.68
C LEU A 61 7.43 -5.08 4.00
N GLN A 62 8.71 -4.78 3.79
CA GLN A 62 9.69 -5.69 3.19
C GLN A 62 9.82 -6.99 3.99
N SER A 63 9.86 -6.92 5.32
CA SER A 63 9.92 -8.10 6.19
C SER A 63 8.69 -9.00 6.00
N ARG A 64 7.49 -8.41 5.89
CA ARG A 64 6.24 -9.18 5.69
C ARG A 64 6.13 -9.75 4.28
N VAL A 65 6.50 -8.97 3.27
CA VAL A 65 6.58 -9.44 1.88
C VAL A 65 7.57 -10.60 1.74
N GLY A 66 8.73 -10.52 2.40
CA GLY A 66 9.74 -11.57 2.38
C GLY A 66 9.31 -12.90 3.02
N ARG A 67 8.19 -12.91 3.78
CA ARG A 67 7.59 -14.13 4.33
C ARG A 67 6.54 -14.76 3.39
N VAL A 68 6.20 -14.08 2.30
CA VAL A 68 5.23 -14.58 1.32
C VAL A 68 5.99 -15.42 0.29
N THR A 69 5.55 -16.66 0.11
CA THR A 69 6.00 -17.49 -1.01
C THR A 69 5.16 -17.15 -2.24
N PHE A 70 5.80 -16.66 -3.29
CA PHE A 70 5.12 -16.35 -4.56
C PHE A 70 5.15 -17.57 -5.47
N GLU A 71 3.97 -18.06 -5.86
CA GLU A 71 3.86 -19.05 -6.92
C GLU A 71 4.33 -18.48 -8.26
N ARG A 72 4.73 -19.38 -9.17
CA ARG A 72 5.13 -18.97 -10.52
C ARG A 72 3.96 -18.28 -11.22
N GLY A 73 4.19 -17.05 -11.67
CA GLY A 73 3.14 -16.25 -12.33
C GLY A 73 2.24 -15.48 -11.37
N ALA A 74 2.55 -15.44 -10.08
CA ALA A 74 1.84 -14.58 -9.13
C ALA A 74 1.95 -13.09 -9.54
N THR A 75 0.81 -12.39 -9.51
CA THR A 75 0.74 -10.95 -9.79
C THR A 75 0.59 -10.18 -8.48
N VAL A 76 1.46 -9.19 -8.28
CA VAL A 76 1.33 -8.24 -7.17
C VAL A 76 0.56 -7.02 -7.66
N VAL A 77 -0.53 -6.69 -6.97
CA VAL A 77 -1.35 -5.52 -7.24
C VAL A 77 -1.10 -4.47 -6.17
N VAL A 78 -0.83 -3.23 -6.58
CA VAL A 78 -0.57 -2.10 -5.68
C VAL A 78 -1.64 -1.03 -5.85
N CYS A 79 -2.42 -0.81 -4.78
CA CYS A 79 -3.62 0.01 -4.81
C CYS A 79 -3.36 1.39 -4.18
N GLY A 80 -3.31 2.42 -5.03
CA GLY A 80 -3.19 3.83 -4.60
C GLY A 80 -1.77 4.40 -4.63
N ALA A 81 -1.69 5.73 -4.80
CA ALA A 81 -0.43 6.45 -4.95
C ALA A 81 0.50 6.29 -3.73
N PHE A 82 -0.05 6.34 -2.52
CA PHE A 82 0.68 6.11 -1.28
C PHE A 82 1.42 4.76 -1.31
N VAL A 83 0.70 3.65 -1.58
CA VAL A 83 1.29 2.30 -1.61
C VAL A 83 2.28 2.14 -2.77
N GLN A 84 1.98 2.74 -3.93
CA GLN A 84 2.87 2.69 -5.10
C GLN A 84 4.27 3.25 -4.81
N ARG A 85 4.38 4.24 -3.91
CA ARG A 85 5.68 4.76 -3.44
C ARG A 85 6.50 3.69 -2.70
N PHE A 86 5.88 2.97 -1.79
CA PHE A 86 6.53 1.89 -1.04
C PHE A 86 6.88 0.71 -1.94
N ALA A 87 6.00 0.36 -2.87
CA ALA A 87 6.23 -0.73 -3.82
C ALA A 87 7.49 -0.54 -4.68
N ARG A 88 7.88 0.71 -4.99
CA ARG A 88 9.14 1.01 -5.69
C ARG A 88 10.39 0.72 -4.87
N GLY A 89 10.28 0.75 -3.53
CA GLY A 89 11.36 0.44 -2.61
C GLY A 89 11.42 -1.04 -2.21
N LEU A 90 10.43 -1.85 -2.59
CA LEU A 90 10.42 -3.28 -2.30
C LEU A 90 11.34 -4.05 -3.24
N THR A 91 11.94 -5.10 -2.69
CA THR A 91 12.78 -6.06 -3.41
C THR A 91 12.13 -7.45 -3.37
N GLY A 92 12.41 -8.27 -4.38
CA GLY A 92 11.94 -9.66 -4.44
C GLY A 92 10.48 -9.84 -4.87
N LEU A 93 9.81 -8.80 -5.40
CA LEU A 93 8.48 -8.94 -5.97
C LEU A 93 8.54 -9.73 -7.30
N PRO A 94 7.56 -10.61 -7.59
CA PRO A 94 7.48 -11.29 -8.87
C PRO A 94 7.08 -10.30 -9.97
N GLY A 95 7.95 -10.12 -10.96
CA GLY A 95 7.69 -9.26 -12.11
C GLY A 95 7.40 -7.79 -11.74
N LYS A 96 6.74 -7.08 -12.67
CA LYS A 96 6.34 -5.69 -12.47
C LYS A 96 4.95 -5.64 -11.81
N PRO A 97 4.76 -4.95 -10.67
CA PRO A 97 3.45 -4.86 -10.03
C PRO A 97 2.41 -4.14 -10.91
N LEU A 98 1.17 -4.63 -10.88
CA LEU A 98 0.02 -3.97 -11.48
C LEU A 98 -0.40 -2.80 -10.58
N LYS A 99 -0.35 -1.58 -11.10
CA LYS A 99 -0.70 -0.37 -10.36
C LYS A 99 -2.16 0.00 -10.62
N VAL A 100 -2.96 0.08 -9.58
CA VAL A 100 -4.38 0.49 -9.67
C VAL A 100 -4.66 1.62 -8.71
N TYR A 101 -5.79 2.32 -8.90
CA TYR A 101 -6.23 3.29 -7.91
C TYR A 101 -6.62 2.61 -6.60
N HIS A 102 -6.61 3.35 -5.50
CA HIS A 102 -7.18 2.84 -4.26
C HIS A 102 -8.71 2.81 -4.39
N PRO A 103 -9.41 1.76 -3.89
CA PRO A 103 -10.86 1.66 -4.01
C PRO A 103 -11.65 2.71 -3.20
N SER A 104 -11.00 3.43 -2.27
CA SER A 104 -11.65 4.49 -1.48
C SER A 104 -12.31 5.55 -2.35
N ARG A 105 -13.31 6.24 -1.80
CA ARG A 105 -14.04 7.32 -2.48
C ARG A 105 -14.66 6.89 -3.82
N ASN A 106 -15.03 5.61 -3.94
CA ASN A 106 -15.64 5.03 -5.14
C ASN A 106 -14.80 5.17 -6.42
N LEU A 107 -13.48 5.37 -6.32
CA LEU A 107 -12.63 5.65 -7.48
C LEU A 107 -12.67 4.56 -8.56
N TRP A 108 -12.90 3.30 -8.19
CA TRP A 108 -13.06 2.21 -9.14
C TRP A 108 -14.39 2.29 -9.92
N LYS A 109 -15.49 2.67 -9.25
CA LYS A 109 -16.80 2.87 -9.90
C LYS A 109 -16.80 4.09 -10.81
N SER A 110 -16.11 5.15 -10.40
CA SER A 110 -15.99 6.38 -11.18
C SER A 110 -15.04 6.26 -12.37
N ASN A 111 -14.20 5.22 -12.40
CA ASN A 111 -13.22 4.99 -13.47
C ASN A 111 -13.21 3.50 -13.89
N PRO A 112 -14.33 2.97 -14.40
CA PRO A 112 -14.47 1.53 -14.65
C PRO A 112 -13.64 1.07 -15.86
N ASP A 113 -13.37 1.97 -16.81
CA ASP A 113 -12.77 1.63 -18.10
C ASP A 113 -11.25 1.58 -18.13
N ARG A 114 -10.58 1.87 -17.01
CA ARG A 114 -9.11 1.84 -16.99
C ARG A 114 -8.61 0.42 -17.20
N ASP A 115 -7.62 0.28 -18.07
CA ASP A 115 -7.05 -1.01 -18.46
C ASP A 115 -6.54 -1.79 -17.24
N GLU A 116 -5.98 -1.11 -16.24
CA GLU A 116 -5.48 -1.75 -15.03
C GLU A 116 -6.60 -2.30 -14.15
N HIS A 117 -7.78 -1.67 -14.16
CA HIS A 117 -8.97 -2.20 -13.46
C HIS A 117 -9.56 -3.40 -14.20
N LYS A 118 -9.62 -3.36 -15.53
CA LYS A 118 -10.02 -4.51 -16.36
C LYS A 118 -9.08 -5.70 -16.14
N GLU A 119 -7.78 -5.45 -16.08
CA GLU A 119 -6.78 -6.49 -15.80
C GLU A 119 -6.93 -7.05 -14.38
N LEU A 120 -7.17 -6.17 -13.39
CA LEU A 120 -7.47 -6.61 -12.03
C LEU A 120 -8.70 -7.54 -11.98
N GLN A 121 -9.78 -7.17 -12.66
CA GLN A 121 -10.99 -7.99 -12.74
C GLN A 121 -10.73 -9.37 -13.36
N LYS A 122 -9.91 -9.46 -14.42
CA LYS A 122 -9.52 -10.75 -15.02
C LYS A 122 -8.75 -11.63 -14.03
N LEU A 123 -7.85 -11.04 -13.22
CA LEU A 123 -7.10 -11.80 -12.21
C LEU A 123 -8.03 -12.39 -11.16
N PHE A 124 -9.01 -11.63 -10.69
CA PHE A 124 -10.03 -12.13 -9.74
C PHE A 124 -10.94 -13.19 -10.37
N ALA A 125 -11.40 -13.00 -11.62
CA ALA A 125 -12.24 -13.97 -12.31
C ALA A 125 -11.53 -15.32 -12.53
N LYS A 126 -10.22 -15.31 -12.82
CA LYS A 126 -9.41 -16.53 -12.92
C LYS A 126 -9.28 -17.24 -11.58
N SER A 127 -9.20 -16.51 -10.47
CA SER A 127 -9.12 -17.08 -9.13
C SER A 127 -10.42 -17.74 -8.66
N THR A 128 -11.56 -17.41 -9.27
CA THR A 128 -12.88 -18.00 -8.94
C THR A 128 -13.28 -19.15 -9.86
N ALA A 129 -12.49 -19.46 -10.89
CA ALA A 129 -12.72 -20.63 -11.71
C ALA A 129 -12.45 -21.91 -10.88
N PRO A 130 -13.26 -22.99 -11.04
CA PRO A 130 -13.00 -24.25 -10.36
C PRO A 130 -11.57 -24.72 -10.65
N LEU A 131 -10.85 -25.16 -9.62
CA LEU A 131 -9.59 -25.87 -9.81
C LEU A 131 -9.92 -27.14 -10.61
N THR A 132 -9.37 -27.22 -11.82
CA THR A 132 -9.50 -28.38 -12.72
C THR A 132 -8.42 -29.40 -12.41
#